data_AF-A0A4R4BTY3-F1
#
_entry.id   AF-A0A4R4BTY3-F1
#
_cell.length_a   1.000
_cell.length_b   1.000
_cell.length_c   1.000
_cell.angle_alpha   90.00
_cell.angle_beta   90.00
_cell.angle_gamma   90.00
#
_symmetry.space_group_name_H-M   'P 1'
#
loop_
_entity.id
_entity.type
_entity.pdbx_description
1 polymer ?
#
loop_
_entity_poly.entity_id
_entity_poly.type
_entity_poly.pdbx_seq_one_letter_code
_entity_poly.pdbx_strand_id
1 'polypeptide(L)'
;MALAEFKQAPWKTSHPAYKDSALAISPAPEYASSEVLVAALYRTIGFESVGEGGVPQAGRDLEQRLQKLRDKRQGPPNGATVCVEDWNTVLHGVLESPKLPNQSAKRFLQVTPLVPSLALFSGSARLSSNSWPAGSLVRRMVWLGSRGHDAAQELWESLFSALSVSDHDDVFARWLEQETNVWANHASWKLAPVSRGDVANLSLDDFDEVGFMPARQFAKDLKALIQAKPTMTRRQWTSLLEAVLRLAAVAHVTWLCEVHARTWRCFSDALGGNGPVGADDTRSFVFPEAAQYMTYGGKALHGLKDRASSYLSARLNINAILWALADLGAPYNGDISSSSGISSLCQHIRDNRHALAEMGISTALAEIREQEARALSCKKGIGANLLEFARHALGQRQTAVQLLRGYDQGYVLKKKGSSPSSPWVVSLGPVAVLAFVHCALAGAGGPRSIHKLGLHLATYGLALDQQDIARNDLGHQLRMLGLVLDSPDAESGMMLLPPFPITPAMDNKA
;
A
#
# COMPACT_ATOMS: atom_id res chain seq x y z
N MET A 1 -26.90 16.09 8.53
CA MET A 1 -26.75 15.10 9.62
C MET A 1 -26.34 15.89 10.84
N ALA A 2 -26.89 15.54 12.01
CA ALA A 2 -26.56 16.20 13.28
C ALA A 2 -25.58 15.35 14.11
N LEU A 3 -24.93 15.94 15.11
CA LEU A 3 -24.05 15.23 16.05
C LEU A 3 -24.78 14.07 16.75
N ALA A 4 -26.04 14.28 17.12
CA ALA A 4 -26.87 13.24 17.75
C ALA A 4 -27.04 12.00 16.87
N GLU A 5 -27.22 12.18 15.55
CA GLU A 5 -27.30 11.09 14.58
C GLU A 5 -25.95 10.39 14.42
N PHE A 6 -24.86 11.17 14.39
CA PHE A 6 -23.50 10.62 14.31
C PHE A 6 -23.18 9.72 15.51
N LYS A 7 -23.55 10.11 16.74
CA LYS A 7 -23.33 9.31 17.96
C LYS A 7 -23.97 7.91 17.89
N GLN A 8 -25.13 7.79 17.22
CA GLN A 8 -25.83 6.51 17.12
C GLN A 8 -25.12 5.52 16.19
N ALA A 9 -24.40 6.00 15.17
CA ALA A 9 -23.74 5.15 14.18
C ALA A 9 -22.46 5.80 13.61
N PRO A 10 -21.42 6.03 14.43
CA PRO A 10 -20.33 6.94 14.07
C PRO A 10 -19.38 6.40 12.99
N TRP A 11 -19.53 5.12 12.62
CA TRP A 11 -18.77 4.49 11.54
C TRP A 11 -19.47 4.53 10.17
N LYS A 12 -20.78 4.85 10.12
CA LYS A 12 -21.56 4.80 8.86
C LYS A 12 -21.30 6.00 7.96
N THR A 13 -21.24 7.19 8.55
CA THR A 13 -21.14 8.44 7.78
C THR A 13 -20.11 9.34 8.43
N SER A 14 -19.15 9.79 7.62
CA SER A 14 -18.18 10.81 8.02
C SER A 14 -18.61 12.17 7.47
N HIS A 15 -18.26 13.24 8.18
CA HIS A 15 -18.45 14.62 7.75
C HIS A 15 -17.75 14.85 6.39
N PRO A 16 -18.35 15.59 5.44
CA PRO A 16 -17.75 15.85 4.13
C PRO A 16 -16.31 16.38 4.20
N ALA A 17 -16.06 17.41 5.02
CA ALA A 17 -14.71 17.95 5.21
C ALA A 17 -13.65 16.91 5.64
N TYR A 18 -14.06 15.86 6.39
CA TYR A 18 -13.17 14.75 6.73
C TYR A 18 -13.07 13.74 5.58
N LYS A 19 -14.20 13.33 5.01
CA LYS A 19 -14.28 12.31 3.96
C LYS A 19 -13.50 12.71 2.71
N ASP A 20 -13.58 13.99 2.35
CA ASP A 20 -13.03 14.55 1.12
C ASP A 20 -11.59 15.08 1.31
N SER A 21 -11.03 14.92 2.53
CA SER A 21 -9.64 15.27 2.81
C SER A 21 -8.66 14.37 2.03
N ALA A 22 -7.60 14.98 1.49
CA ALA A 22 -6.49 14.27 0.84
C ALA A 22 -5.85 13.23 1.78
N LEU A 23 -5.89 13.47 3.09
CA LEU A 23 -5.32 12.63 4.14
C LEU A 23 -6.28 11.51 4.60
N ALA A 24 -7.54 11.51 4.17
CA ALA A 24 -8.52 10.53 4.62
C ALA A 24 -8.15 9.10 4.20
N ILE A 25 -8.25 8.11 5.09
CA ILE A 25 -8.06 6.69 4.72
C ILE A 25 -9.37 6.15 4.14
N SER A 26 -9.59 6.32 2.84
CA SER A 26 -10.84 5.99 2.14
C SER A 26 -10.61 5.48 0.71
N PRO A 27 -11.18 4.32 0.32
CA PRO A 27 -11.77 3.32 1.22
C PRO A 27 -10.72 2.74 2.17
N ALA A 28 -11.14 2.33 3.36
CA ALA A 28 -10.21 1.78 4.35
C ALA A 28 -9.60 0.45 3.86
N PRO A 29 -8.28 0.25 4.04
CA PRO A 29 -7.63 -1.01 3.69
C PRO A 29 -8.27 -2.23 4.35
N GLU A 30 -8.29 -3.31 3.58
CA GLU A 30 -8.76 -4.63 4.00
C GLU A 30 -7.71 -5.69 3.66
N TYR A 31 -8.08 -6.97 3.82
CA TYR A 31 -7.24 -8.08 3.35
C TYR A 31 -6.72 -7.85 1.93
N ALA A 32 -5.40 -7.80 1.78
CA ALA A 32 -4.73 -7.87 0.49
C ALA A 32 -3.37 -8.56 0.69
N SER A 33 -3.09 -9.58 -0.13
CA SER A 33 -1.72 -10.04 -0.35
C SER A 33 -1.03 -9.14 -1.37
N SER A 34 0.26 -9.36 -1.61
CA SER A 34 1.01 -8.65 -2.66
C SER A 34 0.44 -8.85 -4.05
N GLU A 35 0.07 -10.07 -4.38
CA GLU A 35 -0.56 -10.42 -5.65
C GLU A 35 -1.90 -9.68 -5.81
N VAL A 36 -2.67 -9.53 -4.72
CA VAL A 36 -3.91 -8.74 -4.75
C VAL A 36 -3.60 -7.27 -5.00
N LEU A 37 -2.54 -6.71 -4.41
CA LEU A 37 -2.11 -5.33 -4.66
C LEU A 37 -1.74 -5.11 -6.13
N VAL A 38 -0.98 -6.01 -6.74
CA VAL A 38 -0.56 -5.90 -8.14
C VAL A 38 -1.74 -6.15 -9.10
N ALA A 39 -2.56 -7.15 -8.85
CA ALA A 39 -3.75 -7.41 -9.66
C ALA A 39 -4.74 -6.23 -9.61
N ALA A 40 -4.98 -5.67 -8.43
CA ALA A 40 -5.82 -4.48 -8.27
C ALA A 40 -5.19 -3.24 -8.93
N LEU A 41 -3.85 -3.12 -8.92
CA LEU A 41 -3.15 -2.07 -9.66
C LEU A 41 -3.40 -2.19 -11.16
N TYR A 42 -3.25 -3.38 -11.77
CA TYR A 42 -3.59 -3.59 -13.19
C TYR A 42 -5.02 -3.14 -13.51
N ARG A 43 -6.00 -3.57 -12.72
CA ARG A 43 -7.40 -3.14 -12.90
C ARG A 43 -7.57 -1.64 -12.81
N THR A 44 -6.98 -1.03 -11.79
CA THR A 44 -7.10 0.41 -11.53
C THR A 44 -6.41 1.25 -12.60
N ILE A 45 -5.29 0.79 -13.15
CA ILE A 45 -4.50 1.59 -14.09
C ILE A 45 -4.91 1.38 -15.56
N GLY A 46 -5.42 0.20 -15.92
CA GLY A 46 -5.58 -0.16 -17.33
C GLY A 46 -6.91 -0.81 -17.74
N PHE A 47 -7.87 -1.00 -16.82
CA PHE A 47 -9.18 -1.59 -17.12
C PHE A 47 -10.33 -0.76 -16.54
N GLU A 48 -10.69 0.33 -17.21
CA GLU A 48 -11.74 1.27 -16.78
C GLU A 48 -13.08 0.60 -16.42
N SER A 49 -13.50 -0.41 -17.20
CA SER A 49 -14.80 -1.08 -17.02
C SER A 49 -14.80 -2.22 -16.00
N VAL A 50 -13.66 -2.55 -15.39
CA VAL A 50 -13.51 -3.74 -14.55
C VAL A 50 -13.49 -3.36 -13.07
N GLY A 51 -14.64 -3.53 -12.41
CA GLY A 51 -14.76 -3.38 -10.96
C GLY A 51 -14.27 -4.61 -10.17
N GLU A 52 -13.69 -4.38 -8.99
CA GLU A 52 -13.19 -5.44 -8.09
C GLU A 52 -14.24 -6.51 -7.73
N GLY A 53 -15.51 -6.10 -7.65
CA GLY A 53 -16.62 -6.99 -7.30
C GLY A 53 -16.95 -8.04 -8.36
N GLY A 54 -16.59 -7.80 -9.62
CA GLY A 54 -16.85 -8.73 -10.74
C GLY A 54 -15.79 -9.81 -10.90
N VAL A 55 -14.57 -9.57 -10.39
CA VAL A 55 -13.41 -10.46 -10.56
C VAL A 55 -13.66 -11.87 -10.02
N PRO A 56 -14.28 -12.06 -8.83
CA PRO A 56 -14.64 -13.39 -8.33
C PRO A 56 -15.60 -14.18 -9.22
N GLN A 57 -16.51 -13.50 -9.91
CA GLN A 57 -17.43 -14.14 -10.84
C GLN A 57 -16.72 -14.50 -12.14
N ALA A 58 -15.92 -13.58 -12.69
CA ALA A 58 -15.16 -13.83 -13.92
C ALA A 58 -14.24 -15.06 -13.83
N GLY A 59 -13.56 -15.28 -12.70
CA GLY A 59 -12.77 -16.50 -12.51
C GLY A 59 -13.60 -17.76 -12.35
N ARG A 60 -14.80 -17.69 -11.76
CA ARG A 60 -15.74 -18.83 -11.72
C ARG A 60 -16.26 -19.17 -13.10
N ASP A 61 -16.58 -18.17 -13.91
CA ASP A 61 -17.06 -18.36 -15.27
C ASP A 61 -15.97 -18.97 -16.16
N LEU A 62 -14.71 -18.54 -15.99
CA LEU A 62 -13.57 -19.14 -16.68
C LEU A 62 -13.40 -20.62 -16.32
N GLU A 63 -13.39 -20.96 -15.02
CA GLU A 63 -13.31 -22.35 -14.54
C GLU A 63 -14.44 -23.22 -15.09
N GLN A 64 -15.68 -22.72 -15.06
CA GLN A 64 -16.84 -23.44 -15.61
C GLN A 64 -16.72 -23.64 -17.12
N ARG A 65 -16.23 -22.63 -17.85
CA ARG A 65 -15.97 -22.72 -19.29
C ARG A 65 -14.92 -23.78 -19.59
N LEU A 66 -13.82 -23.80 -18.84
CA LEU A 66 -12.76 -24.80 -19.00
C LEU A 66 -13.28 -26.20 -18.72
N GLN A 67 -13.98 -26.40 -17.59
CA GLN A 67 -14.56 -27.70 -17.26
C GLN A 67 -15.51 -28.20 -18.36
N LYS A 68 -16.38 -27.32 -18.88
CA LYS A 68 -17.32 -27.66 -19.96
C LYS A 68 -16.61 -28.07 -21.25
N LEU A 69 -15.52 -27.39 -21.63
CA LEU A 69 -14.73 -27.75 -22.81
C LEU A 69 -14.07 -29.14 -22.64
N ARG A 70 -13.55 -29.43 -21.45
CA ARG A 70 -12.94 -30.73 -21.11
C ARG A 70 -13.97 -31.85 -21.12
N ASP A 71 -15.09 -31.69 -20.42
CA ASP A 71 -16.15 -32.70 -20.32
C ASP A 71 -16.74 -33.07 -21.68
N LYS A 72 -16.88 -32.06 -22.56
CA LYS A 72 -17.42 -32.24 -23.92
C LYS A 72 -16.35 -32.57 -24.96
N ARG A 73 -15.08 -32.69 -24.56
CA ARG A 73 -13.92 -32.90 -25.45
C ARG A 73 -13.91 -31.92 -26.64
N GLN A 74 -14.28 -30.67 -26.38
CA GLN A 74 -14.28 -29.61 -27.37
C GLN A 74 -12.87 -29.06 -27.57
N GLY A 75 -12.58 -28.60 -28.79
CA GLY A 75 -11.32 -27.91 -29.08
C GLY A 75 -11.18 -26.59 -28.32
N PRO A 76 -9.96 -26.06 -28.21
CA PRO A 76 -9.72 -24.76 -27.60
C PRO A 76 -10.40 -23.63 -28.40
N PRO A 77 -10.62 -22.46 -27.80
CA PRO A 77 -11.15 -21.29 -28.51
C PRO A 77 -10.25 -20.89 -29.70
N ASN A 78 -10.87 -20.29 -30.73
CA ASN A 78 -10.14 -19.81 -31.90
C ASN A 78 -9.05 -18.80 -31.49
N GLY A 79 -7.83 -19.01 -31.99
CA GLY A 79 -6.66 -18.18 -31.68
C GLY A 79 -5.83 -18.68 -30.49
N ALA A 80 -6.29 -19.67 -29.74
CA ALA A 80 -5.51 -20.29 -28.68
C ALA A 80 -4.34 -21.08 -29.28
N THR A 81 -3.18 -20.99 -28.66
CA THR A 81 -1.98 -21.70 -29.09
C THR A 81 -1.82 -23.07 -28.42
N VAL A 82 -2.48 -23.27 -27.27
CA VAL A 82 -2.42 -24.54 -26.52
C VAL A 82 -3.80 -25.20 -26.38
N CYS A 83 -3.81 -26.50 -26.12
CA CYS A 83 -5.06 -27.22 -25.89
C CYS A 83 -5.66 -26.90 -24.51
N VAL A 84 -6.91 -27.32 -24.29
CA VAL A 84 -7.65 -27.05 -23.04
C VAL A 84 -6.92 -27.62 -21.81
N GLU A 85 -6.34 -28.81 -21.92
CA GLU A 85 -5.61 -29.45 -20.80
C GLU A 85 -4.30 -28.73 -20.47
N ASP A 86 -3.56 -28.30 -21.49
CA ASP A 86 -2.31 -27.55 -21.31
C ASP A 86 -2.58 -26.19 -20.68
N TRP A 87 -3.62 -25.47 -21.12
CA TRP A 87 -4.03 -24.21 -20.49
C TRP A 87 -4.46 -24.40 -19.03
N ASN A 88 -5.20 -25.47 -18.75
CA ASN A 88 -5.55 -25.84 -17.38
C ASN A 88 -4.29 -26.10 -16.53
N THR A 89 -3.28 -26.79 -17.06
CA THR A 89 -1.99 -27.01 -16.40
C THR A 89 -1.21 -25.69 -16.19
N VAL A 90 -1.28 -24.75 -17.13
CA VAL A 90 -0.66 -23.43 -16.98
C VAL A 90 -1.30 -22.67 -15.81
N LEU A 91 -2.63 -22.61 -15.77
CA LEU A 91 -3.38 -21.93 -14.70
C LEU A 91 -3.17 -22.58 -13.33
N HIS A 92 -3.37 -23.90 -13.22
CA HIS A 92 -3.38 -24.65 -11.95
C HIS A 92 -2.01 -25.25 -11.55
N GLY A 93 -0.99 -25.11 -12.40
CA GLY A 93 0.35 -25.63 -12.14
C GLY A 93 1.42 -24.55 -12.13
N VAL A 94 1.48 -23.74 -13.18
CA VAL A 94 2.56 -22.74 -13.35
C VAL A 94 2.23 -21.43 -12.63
N LEU A 95 0.98 -20.99 -12.72
CA LEU A 95 0.57 -19.66 -12.24
C LEU A 95 -0.14 -19.67 -10.88
N GLU A 96 -0.72 -20.81 -10.46
CA GLU A 96 -1.51 -20.90 -9.23
C GLU A 96 -0.68 -20.50 -8.00
N SER A 97 -1.18 -19.53 -7.26
CA SER A 97 -0.60 -19.11 -6.00
C SER A 97 -0.77 -20.21 -4.95
N PRO A 98 0.28 -20.61 -4.21
CA PRO A 98 0.19 -21.74 -3.28
C PRO A 98 -0.89 -21.57 -2.21
N LYS A 99 -1.73 -22.58 -1.97
CA LYS A 99 -2.80 -22.50 -0.96
C LYS A 99 -2.24 -22.31 0.46
N LEU A 100 -2.96 -21.56 1.30
CA LEU A 100 -2.66 -21.48 2.74
C LEU A 100 -3.14 -22.77 3.45
N PRO A 101 -2.55 -23.18 4.58
CA PRO A 101 -2.90 -24.42 5.29
C PRO A 101 -4.39 -24.62 5.60
N ASN A 102 -5.12 -23.54 5.89
CA ASN A 102 -6.54 -23.59 6.25
C ASN A 102 -7.46 -23.11 5.10
N GLN A 103 -6.91 -22.95 3.89
CA GLN A 103 -7.68 -22.49 2.74
C GLN A 103 -8.40 -23.68 2.11
N SER A 104 -9.71 -23.56 1.88
CA SER A 104 -10.48 -24.65 1.27
C SER A 104 -9.97 -24.95 -0.14
N ALA A 105 -10.00 -26.23 -0.52
CA ALA A 105 -9.63 -26.68 -1.85
C ALA A 105 -10.55 -26.10 -2.96
N LYS A 106 -11.78 -25.68 -2.59
CA LYS A 106 -12.84 -25.18 -3.48
C LYS A 106 -12.76 -23.67 -3.76
N ARG A 107 -11.68 -22.99 -3.38
CA ARG A 107 -11.59 -21.54 -3.55
C ARG A 107 -11.35 -21.16 -5.02
N PHE A 108 -11.89 -20.00 -5.37
CA PHE A 108 -11.63 -19.20 -6.56
C PHE A 108 -10.17 -19.22 -7.04
N LEU A 109 -9.99 -19.27 -8.37
CA LEU A 109 -8.70 -19.27 -9.06
C LEU A 109 -7.85 -18.06 -8.64
N GLN A 110 -6.77 -18.32 -7.90
CA GLN A 110 -5.79 -17.31 -7.52
C GLN A 110 -4.47 -17.59 -8.25
N VAL A 111 -4.14 -16.74 -9.21
CA VAL A 111 -2.91 -16.85 -10.00
C VAL A 111 -2.00 -15.64 -9.78
N THR A 112 -0.72 -15.84 -10.01
CA THR A 112 0.30 -14.78 -9.99
C THR A 112 -0.03 -13.75 -11.07
N PRO A 113 -0.15 -12.44 -10.76
CA PRO A 113 -0.50 -11.40 -11.72
C PRO A 113 0.73 -11.00 -12.56
N LEU A 114 1.23 -11.89 -13.41
CA LEU A 114 2.42 -11.63 -14.24
C LEU A 114 2.14 -10.66 -15.39
N VAL A 115 0.96 -10.75 -15.97
CA VAL A 115 0.50 -9.94 -17.11
C VAL A 115 -0.88 -9.32 -16.80
N PRO A 116 -1.24 -8.18 -17.42
CA PRO A 116 -2.48 -7.48 -17.11
C PRO A 116 -3.74 -8.33 -17.22
N SER A 117 -3.88 -9.12 -18.28
CA SER A 117 -5.09 -9.90 -18.57
C SER A 117 -5.47 -10.90 -17.47
N LEU A 118 -4.51 -11.41 -16.68
CA LEU A 118 -4.79 -12.29 -15.54
C LEU A 118 -5.57 -11.58 -14.42
N ALA A 119 -5.43 -10.26 -14.32
CA ALA A 119 -6.11 -9.47 -13.30
C ALA A 119 -7.64 -9.36 -13.54
N LEU A 120 -8.12 -9.75 -14.72
CA LEU A 120 -9.55 -9.71 -15.06
C LEU A 120 -10.37 -10.76 -14.31
N PHE A 121 -9.74 -11.86 -13.91
CA PHE A 121 -10.41 -13.01 -13.31
C PHE A 121 -9.69 -13.56 -12.07
N SER A 122 -8.66 -12.87 -11.57
CA SER A 122 -7.90 -13.29 -10.40
C SER A 122 -7.41 -12.14 -9.52
N GLY A 123 -6.93 -12.48 -8.32
CA GLY A 123 -6.31 -11.53 -7.39
C GLY A 123 -7.29 -10.49 -6.80
N SER A 124 -8.51 -10.89 -6.44
CA SER A 124 -9.44 -10.02 -5.69
C SER A 124 -9.24 -10.16 -4.18
N ALA A 125 -9.41 -9.05 -3.44
CA ALA A 125 -9.32 -9.02 -1.98
C ALA A 125 -10.42 -9.89 -1.32
N ARG A 126 -11.63 -9.90 -1.88
CA ARG A 126 -12.77 -10.69 -1.42
C ARG A 126 -13.32 -11.56 -2.54
N LEU A 127 -14.08 -12.58 -2.14
CA LEU A 127 -14.87 -13.39 -3.06
C LEU A 127 -16.29 -12.85 -3.25
N SER A 128 -16.60 -11.68 -2.67
CA SER A 128 -17.90 -11.03 -2.71
C SER A 128 -17.85 -9.73 -3.52
N SER A 129 -19.02 -9.22 -3.91
CA SER A 129 -19.16 -8.07 -4.82
C SER A 129 -18.68 -6.73 -4.24
N ASN A 130 -18.57 -6.59 -2.91
CA ASN A 130 -18.08 -5.36 -2.28
C ASN A 130 -16.63 -5.54 -1.81
N SER A 131 -15.73 -5.70 -2.79
CA SER A 131 -14.30 -5.89 -2.59
C SER A 131 -13.57 -4.55 -2.65
N TRP A 132 -12.58 -4.37 -1.77
CA TRP A 132 -11.80 -3.14 -1.66
C TRP A 132 -10.90 -2.92 -2.91
N PRO A 133 -10.95 -1.74 -3.58
CA PRO A 133 -10.09 -1.42 -4.71
C PRO A 133 -8.68 -1.04 -4.25
N ALA A 134 -7.88 -2.06 -3.94
CA ALA A 134 -6.53 -1.87 -3.41
C ALA A 134 -5.61 -1.09 -4.37
N GLY A 135 -5.84 -1.14 -5.69
CA GLY A 135 -5.10 -0.34 -6.66
C GLY A 135 -5.34 1.17 -6.52
N SER A 136 -6.50 1.59 -5.99
CA SER A 136 -6.76 3.00 -5.68
C SER A 136 -5.81 3.52 -4.60
N LEU A 137 -5.36 2.68 -3.66
CA LEU A 137 -4.33 3.07 -2.69
C LEU A 137 -3.01 3.41 -3.39
N VAL A 138 -2.60 2.59 -4.36
CA VAL A 138 -1.37 2.85 -5.15
C VAL A 138 -1.49 4.14 -5.93
N ARG A 139 -2.63 4.37 -6.60
CA ARG A 139 -2.93 5.63 -7.30
C ARG A 139 -2.81 6.82 -6.33
N ARG A 140 -3.45 6.75 -5.16
CA ARG A 140 -3.39 7.83 -4.17
C ARG A 140 -1.97 8.10 -3.66
N MET A 141 -1.15 7.06 -3.46
CA MET A 141 0.26 7.24 -3.11
C MET A 141 1.05 7.94 -4.22
N VAL A 142 0.76 7.66 -5.50
CA VAL A 142 1.42 8.36 -6.62
C VAL A 142 1.09 9.85 -6.61
N TRP A 143 -0.17 10.23 -6.38
CA TRP A 143 -0.58 11.64 -6.32
C TRP A 143 -0.05 12.36 -5.07
N LEU A 144 -0.22 11.78 -3.88
CA LEU A 144 0.33 12.37 -2.64
C LEU A 144 1.85 12.43 -2.65
N GLY A 145 2.51 11.49 -3.32
CA GLY A 145 3.96 11.41 -3.46
C GLY A 145 4.56 12.30 -4.54
N SER A 146 3.74 13.00 -5.31
CA SER A 146 4.16 13.86 -6.42
C SER A 146 3.84 15.32 -6.14
N ARG A 147 4.72 16.22 -6.61
CA ARG A 147 4.64 17.67 -6.36
C ARG A 147 3.36 18.32 -6.92
N GLY A 148 2.74 17.70 -7.91
CA GLY A 148 1.49 18.18 -8.51
C GLY A 148 0.84 17.12 -9.38
N HIS A 149 -0.32 17.47 -9.94
CA HIS A 149 -1.13 16.55 -10.75
C HIS A 149 -0.37 16.06 -11.99
N ASP A 150 0.31 16.95 -12.70
CA ASP A 150 0.99 16.59 -13.96
C ASP A 150 2.17 15.64 -13.72
N ALA A 151 2.97 15.88 -12.68
CA ALA A 151 4.06 14.98 -12.28
C ALA A 151 3.56 13.60 -11.82
N ALA A 152 2.38 13.56 -11.17
CA ALA A 152 1.73 12.32 -10.78
C ALA A 152 1.22 11.55 -12.01
N GLN A 153 0.60 12.28 -12.94
CA GLN A 153 0.08 11.74 -14.20
C GLN A 153 1.20 11.16 -15.06
N GLU A 154 2.32 11.86 -15.21
CA GLU A 154 3.51 11.38 -15.93
C GLU A 154 4.07 10.08 -15.31
N LEU A 155 4.16 10.02 -13.98
CA LEU A 155 4.59 8.80 -13.29
C LEU A 155 3.57 7.67 -13.44
N TRP A 156 2.27 7.97 -13.42
CA TRP A 156 1.20 7.01 -13.63
C TRP A 156 1.22 6.43 -15.05
N GLU A 157 1.42 7.27 -16.07
CA GLU A 157 1.60 6.88 -17.47
C GLU A 157 2.85 6.01 -17.66
N SER A 158 3.97 6.40 -17.03
CA SER A 158 5.20 5.61 -17.04
C SER A 158 5.00 4.24 -16.39
N LEU A 159 4.26 4.18 -15.28
CA LEU A 159 3.90 2.93 -14.63
C LEU A 159 3.00 2.05 -15.51
N PHE A 160 2.00 2.64 -16.17
CA PHE A 160 1.13 1.92 -17.11
C PHE A 160 1.94 1.32 -18.25
N SER A 161 2.87 2.08 -18.83
CA SER A 161 3.77 1.59 -19.88
C SER A 161 4.65 0.44 -19.37
N ALA A 162 5.23 0.57 -18.18
CA ALA A 162 6.01 -0.49 -17.55
C ALA A 162 5.17 -1.75 -17.24
N LEU A 163 3.90 -1.59 -16.85
CA LEU A 163 2.95 -2.68 -16.63
C LEU A 163 2.36 -3.24 -17.93
N SER A 164 2.54 -2.58 -19.07
CA SER A 164 2.13 -3.14 -20.36
C SER A 164 3.10 -4.24 -20.78
N VAL A 165 2.60 -5.26 -21.48
CA VAL A 165 3.43 -6.30 -22.10
C VAL A 165 3.84 -5.79 -23.48
N SER A 166 5.14 -5.74 -23.73
CA SER A 166 5.76 -5.18 -24.94
C SER A 166 6.71 -6.20 -25.58
N ASP A 167 7.24 -5.87 -26.76
CA ASP A 167 8.24 -6.71 -27.44
C ASP A 167 9.57 -6.86 -26.68
N HIS A 168 9.83 -5.98 -25.70
CA HIS A 168 10.99 -6.07 -24.81
C HIS A 168 10.77 -7.01 -23.62
N ASP A 169 9.53 -7.43 -23.34
CA ASP A 169 9.25 -8.43 -22.31
C ASP A 169 9.63 -9.84 -22.81
N ASP A 170 9.96 -10.72 -21.87
CA ASP A 170 10.34 -12.10 -22.20
C ASP A 170 9.25 -12.87 -22.95
N VAL A 171 9.66 -13.88 -23.72
CA VAL A 171 8.77 -14.66 -24.60
C VAL A 171 7.58 -15.26 -23.82
N PHE A 172 7.82 -15.69 -22.58
CA PHE A 172 6.77 -16.26 -21.74
C PHE A 172 5.70 -15.22 -21.39
N ALA A 173 6.09 -14.02 -20.98
CA ALA A 173 5.14 -12.94 -20.70
C ALA A 173 4.31 -12.53 -21.93
N ARG A 174 4.95 -12.42 -23.10
CA ARG A 174 4.27 -12.08 -24.37
C ARG A 174 3.26 -13.15 -24.77
N TRP A 175 3.68 -14.41 -24.75
CA TRP A 175 2.81 -15.54 -25.01
C TRP A 175 1.66 -15.60 -24.00
N LEU A 176 1.94 -15.43 -22.71
CA LEU A 176 0.94 -15.53 -21.66
C LEU A 176 -0.15 -14.46 -21.80
N GLU A 177 0.21 -13.23 -22.12
CA GLU A 177 -0.77 -12.17 -22.37
C GLU A 177 -1.64 -12.47 -23.60
N GLN A 178 -1.03 -12.94 -24.70
CA GLN A 178 -1.77 -13.34 -25.90
C GLN A 178 -2.74 -14.49 -25.62
N GLU A 179 -2.24 -15.55 -24.98
CA GLU A 179 -3.02 -16.75 -24.68
C GLU A 179 -4.19 -16.39 -23.74
N THR A 180 -3.91 -15.68 -22.64
CA THR A 180 -4.93 -15.29 -21.66
C THR A 180 -6.07 -14.48 -22.30
N ASN A 181 -5.75 -13.58 -23.24
CA ASN A 181 -6.75 -12.76 -23.93
C ASN A 181 -7.70 -13.55 -24.84
N VAL A 182 -7.32 -14.76 -25.26
CA VAL A 182 -8.20 -15.67 -26.01
C VAL A 182 -9.16 -16.42 -25.06
N TRP A 183 -8.69 -16.76 -23.86
CA TRP A 183 -9.46 -17.54 -22.88
C TRP A 183 -10.41 -16.69 -22.03
N ALA A 184 -10.01 -15.47 -21.68
CA ALA A 184 -10.73 -14.57 -20.78
C ALA A 184 -11.56 -13.49 -21.51
N ASN A 185 -12.31 -12.69 -20.74
CA ASN A 185 -13.13 -11.59 -21.26
C ASN A 185 -12.29 -10.52 -21.96
N HIS A 186 -12.82 -9.94 -23.04
CA HIS A 186 -12.18 -8.90 -23.85
C HIS A 186 -12.30 -7.50 -23.23
N ALA A 187 -11.78 -7.30 -22.02
CA ALA A 187 -11.58 -5.95 -21.52
C ALA A 187 -10.37 -5.33 -22.24
N SER A 188 -10.53 -4.10 -22.75
CA SER A 188 -9.44 -3.43 -23.45
C SER A 188 -8.42 -2.89 -22.45
N TRP A 189 -7.16 -3.32 -22.57
CA TRP A 189 -6.04 -2.74 -21.83
C TRP A 189 -5.71 -1.35 -22.38
N LYS A 190 -6.12 -0.31 -21.66
CA LYS A 190 -5.88 1.10 -21.99
C LYS A 190 -5.76 1.90 -20.71
N LEU A 191 -4.89 2.90 -20.70
CA LEU A 191 -4.72 3.77 -19.54
C LEU A 191 -6.09 4.32 -19.11
N ALA A 192 -6.51 3.94 -17.90
CA ALA A 192 -7.78 4.37 -17.35
C ALA A 192 -7.68 5.86 -16.97
N PRO A 193 -8.69 6.68 -17.32
CA PRO A 193 -8.69 8.09 -16.97
C PRO A 193 -8.67 8.26 -15.45
N VAL A 194 -7.96 9.29 -14.98
CA VAL A 194 -7.91 9.67 -13.56
C VAL A 194 -8.60 11.01 -13.40
N SER A 195 -9.79 11.01 -12.82
CA SER A 195 -10.52 12.25 -12.54
C SER A 195 -9.82 13.03 -11.43
N ARG A 196 -9.72 14.36 -11.58
CA ARG A 196 -9.12 15.23 -10.55
C ARG A 196 -9.83 15.17 -9.20
N GLY A 197 -11.11 14.79 -9.16
CA GLY A 197 -11.86 14.58 -7.91
C GLY A 197 -11.55 13.27 -7.18
N ASP A 198 -10.93 12.29 -7.85
CA ASP A 198 -10.64 10.96 -7.27
C ASP A 198 -9.27 10.90 -6.57
N VAL A 199 -8.46 11.95 -6.75
CA VAL A 199 -7.08 12.03 -6.31
C VAL A 199 -6.79 13.41 -5.73
N ALA A 200 -5.80 13.50 -4.85
CA ALA A 200 -5.38 14.76 -4.27
C ALA A 200 -3.86 14.78 -4.13
N ASN A 201 -3.27 15.95 -4.39
CA ASN A 201 -1.90 16.27 -4.02
C ASN A 201 -1.92 16.99 -2.67
N LEU A 202 -0.78 16.99 -1.97
CA LEU A 202 -0.60 17.92 -0.85
C LEU A 202 -0.41 19.34 -1.37
N SER A 203 -0.62 20.33 -0.50
CA SER A 203 -0.23 21.71 -0.78
C SER A 203 1.27 21.75 -1.11
N LEU A 204 1.71 22.71 -1.94
CA LEU A 204 3.13 22.80 -2.33
C LEU A 204 4.03 23.01 -1.11
N ASP A 205 3.60 23.86 -0.18
CA ASP A 205 4.33 24.14 1.06
C ASP A 205 4.50 22.85 1.90
N ASP A 206 3.42 22.08 2.09
CA ASP A 206 3.51 20.82 2.83
C ASP A 206 4.31 19.76 2.06
N PHE A 207 4.21 19.72 0.74
CA PHE A 207 4.96 18.76 -0.07
C PHE A 207 6.48 18.97 0.04
N ASP A 208 6.91 20.23 0.04
CA ASP A 208 8.33 20.59 0.07
C ASP A 208 8.92 20.48 1.49
N GLU A 209 8.16 20.85 2.53
CA GLU A 209 8.68 20.93 3.90
C GLU A 209 8.47 19.69 4.77
N VAL A 210 7.48 18.83 4.48
CA VAL A 210 7.28 17.61 5.28
C VAL A 210 8.49 16.68 5.14
N GLY A 211 9.17 16.39 6.24
CA GLY A 211 10.39 15.57 6.24
C GLY A 211 10.12 14.09 5.92
N PHE A 212 9.15 13.48 6.61
CA PHE A 212 8.82 12.06 6.45
C PHE A 212 7.47 11.86 5.73
N MET A 213 7.53 11.30 4.52
CA MET A 213 6.34 11.01 3.70
C MET A 213 6.56 9.75 2.86
N PRO A 214 6.01 8.59 3.26
CA PRO A 214 6.21 7.33 2.54
C PRO A 214 5.76 7.36 1.08
N ALA A 215 4.70 8.11 0.77
CA ALA A 215 4.23 8.28 -0.61
C ALA A 215 5.26 8.97 -1.51
N ARG A 216 5.97 9.98 -0.98
CA ARG A 216 7.04 10.69 -1.70
C ARG A 216 8.24 9.79 -1.96
N GLN A 217 8.61 8.92 -1.01
CA GLN A 217 9.62 7.91 -1.28
C GLN A 217 9.13 6.89 -2.32
N PHE A 218 7.89 6.41 -2.18
CA PHE A 218 7.31 5.45 -3.11
C PHE A 218 7.33 5.96 -4.55
N ALA A 219 7.01 7.23 -4.79
CA ALA A 219 7.10 7.82 -6.13
C ALA A 219 8.52 7.79 -6.71
N LYS A 220 9.56 7.99 -5.88
CA LYS A 220 10.97 7.89 -6.30
C LYS A 220 11.36 6.44 -6.60
N ASP A 221 10.97 5.51 -5.74
CA ASP A 221 11.30 4.09 -5.88
C ASP A 221 10.61 3.48 -7.09
N LEU A 222 9.38 3.91 -7.37
CA LEU A 222 8.65 3.49 -8.55
C LEU A 222 9.39 3.89 -9.83
N LYS A 223 9.93 5.11 -9.91
CA LYS A 223 10.78 5.54 -11.04
C LYS A 223 12.01 4.66 -11.17
N ALA A 224 12.70 4.38 -10.05
CA ALA A 224 13.88 3.51 -10.05
C ALA A 224 13.56 2.08 -10.53
N LEU A 225 12.42 1.52 -10.11
CA LEU A 225 11.98 0.20 -10.55
C LEU A 225 11.58 0.19 -12.03
N ILE A 226 10.86 1.20 -12.52
CA ILE A 226 10.50 1.32 -13.94
C ILE A 226 11.76 1.31 -14.81
N GLN A 227 12.79 2.08 -14.42
CA GLN A 227 14.07 2.14 -15.14
C GLN A 227 14.82 0.80 -15.16
N ALA A 228 14.65 -0.05 -14.15
CA ALA A 228 15.28 -1.37 -14.10
C ALA A 228 14.55 -2.45 -14.91
N LYS A 229 13.30 -2.22 -15.33
CA LYS A 229 12.50 -3.22 -16.07
C LYS A 229 13.26 -3.87 -17.24
N PRO A 230 13.99 -3.13 -18.10
CA PRO A 230 14.65 -3.72 -19.27
C PRO A 230 15.78 -4.71 -18.96
N THR A 231 16.29 -4.74 -17.72
CA THR A 231 17.45 -5.57 -17.36
C THR A 231 17.08 -6.94 -16.82
N MET A 232 15.79 -7.30 -16.80
CA MET A 232 15.31 -8.53 -16.16
C MET A 232 14.04 -9.06 -16.80
N THR A 233 13.68 -10.31 -16.45
CA THR A 233 12.41 -10.91 -16.88
C THR A 233 11.22 -10.22 -16.22
N ARG A 234 10.04 -10.36 -16.83
CA ARG A 234 8.76 -9.87 -16.31
C ARG A 234 8.54 -10.33 -14.86
N ARG A 235 8.77 -11.60 -14.58
CA ARG A 235 8.57 -12.19 -13.25
C ARG A 235 9.49 -11.58 -12.22
N GLN A 236 10.77 -11.36 -12.55
CA GLN A 236 11.71 -10.72 -11.64
C GLN A 236 11.27 -9.29 -11.34
N TRP A 237 10.94 -8.50 -12.38
CA TRP A 237 10.51 -7.12 -12.23
C TRP A 237 9.23 -6.99 -11.39
N THR A 238 8.19 -7.78 -11.71
CA THR A 238 6.95 -7.81 -10.93
C THR A 238 7.22 -8.19 -9.47
N SER A 239 8.16 -9.09 -9.19
CA SER A 239 8.51 -9.46 -7.81
C SER A 239 9.17 -8.30 -7.04
N LEU A 240 9.99 -7.48 -7.69
CA LEU A 240 10.56 -6.27 -7.08
C LEU A 240 9.49 -5.21 -6.82
N LEU A 241 8.61 -4.99 -7.81
CA LEU A 241 7.45 -4.09 -7.68
C LEU A 241 6.55 -4.52 -6.51
N GLU A 242 6.26 -5.81 -6.39
CA GLU A 242 5.52 -6.35 -5.26
C GLU A 242 6.18 -6.00 -3.93
N ALA A 243 7.49 -6.22 -3.79
CA ALA A 243 8.19 -5.96 -2.53
C ALA A 243 8.11 -4.48 -2.10
N VAL A 244 8.28 -3.55 -3.04
CA VAL A 244 8.15 -2.11 -2.77
C VAL A 244 6.70 -1.75 -2.44
N LEU A 245 5.72 -2.24 -3.21
CA LEU A 245 4.30 -1.98 -2.95
C LEU A 245 3.87 -2.44 -1.55
N ARG A 246 4.33 -3.62 -1.10
CA ARG A 246 4.00 -4.16 0.24
C ARG A 246 4.44 -3.19 1.34
N LEU A 247 5.70 -2.76 1.33
CA LEU A 247 6.24 -1.87 2.36
C LEU A 247 5.62 -0.48 2.26
N ALA A 248 5.62 0.11 1.07
CA ALA A 248 5.12 1.46 0.83
C ALA A 248 3.65 1.61 1.23
N ALA A 249 2.80 0.66 0.84
CA ALA A 249 1.37 0.74 1.14
C ALA A 249 1.09 0.68 2.64
N VAL A 250 1.77 -0.20 3.38
CA VAL A 250 1.58 -0.31 4.84
C VAL A 250 2.22 0.86 5.57
N ALA A 251 3.41 1.31 5.15
CA ALA A 251 4.05 2.50 5.71
C ALA A 251 3.18 3.75 5.51
N HIS A 252 2.61 3.93 4.32
CA HIS A 252 1.74 5.06 4.00
C HIS A 252 0.44 5.04 4.83
N VAL A 253 -0.23 3.90 4.92
CA VAL A 253 -1.43 3.75 5.77
C VAL A 253 -1.11 4.00 7.24
N THR A 254 0.05 3.54 7.72
CA THR A 254 0.50 3.76 9.11
C THR A 254 0.82 5.24 9.36
N TRP A 255 1.44 5.90 8.39
CA TRP A 255 1.68 7.35 8.42
C TRP A 255 0.37 8.14 8.47
N LEU A 256 -0.62 7.81 7.63
CA LEU A 256 -1.95 8.43 7.70
C LEU A 256 -2.63 8.19 9.06
N CYS A 257 -2.42 7.03 9.68
CA CYS A 257 -2.93 6.77 11.03
C CYS A 257 -2.30 7.72 12.07
N GLU A 258 -1.00 7.94 11.98
CA GLU A 258 -0.28 8.85 12.86
C GLU A 258 -0.65 10.32 12.62
N VAL A 259 -0.72 10.74 11.36
CA VAL A 259 -1.12 12.09 10.95
C VAL A 259 -2.50 12.43 11.53
N HIS A 260 -3.50 11.56 11.36
CA HIS A 260 -4.82 11.79 11.97
C HIS A 260 -4.76 11.89 13.50
N ALA A 261 -3.97 11.04 14.17
CA ALA A 261 -3.82 11.10 15.62
C ALA A 261 -3.21 12.43 16.09
N ARG A 262 -2.25 12.98 15.33
CA ARG A 262 -1.63 14.29 15.60
C ARG A 262 -2.57 15.45 15.24
N THR A 263 -3.32 15.37 14.14
CA THR A 263 -4.37 16.32 13.78
C THR A 263 -5.44 16.40 14.88
N TRP A 264 -5.89 15.25 15.41
CA TRP A 264 -6.82 15.23 16.53
C TRP A 264 -6.25 15.92 17.78
N ARG A 265 -4.96 15.72 18.10
CA ARG A 265 -4.32 16.42 19.22
C ARG A 265 -4.36 17.93 19.02
N CYS A 266 -4.11 18.44 17.81
CA CYS A 266 -4.23 19.88 17.53
C CYS A 266 -5.64 20.39 17.86
N PHE A 267 -6.69 19.67 17.44
CA PHE A 267 -8.07 20.06 17.71
C PHE A 267 -8.45 19.92 19.19
N SER A 268 -7.97 18.87 19.85
CA SER A 268 -8.16 18.68 21.29
C SER A 268 -7.49 19.78 22.10
N ASP A 269 -6.29 20.20 21.71
CA ASP A 269 -5.57 21.30 22.37
C ASP A 269 -6.27 22.64 22.09
N ALA A 270 -6.77 22.85 20.87
CA ALA A 270 -7.58 24.00 20.49
C ALA A 270 -8.87 24.13 21.31
N LEU A 271 -9.55 23.02 21.63
CA LEU A 271 -10.69 23.02 22.57
C LEU A 271 -10.30 23.53 23.96
N GLY A 272 -9.07 23.25 24.39
CA GLY A 272 -8.49 23.78 25.63
C GLY A 272 -7.97 25.23 25.51
N GLY A 273 -8.05 25.86 24.34
CA GLY A 273 -7.48 27.18 24.07
C GLY A 273 -5.97 27.17 23.75
N ASN A 274 -5.35 25.99 23.62
CA ASN A 274 -3.94 25.79 23.31
C ASN A 274 -3.77 25.30 21.86
N GLY A 275 -2.62 24.68 21.55
CA GLY A 275 -2.33 24.05 20.26
C GLY A 275 -1.48 24.93 19.33
N PRO A 276 -1.08 24.40 18.17
CA PRO A 276 -0.27 25.14 17.20
C PRO A 276 -1.04 26.32 16.60
N VAL A 277 -0.32 27.41 16.29
CA VAL A 277 -0.88 28.62 15.67
C VAL A 277 -0.19 28.86 14.34
N GLY A 278 -0.97 29.05 13.27
CA GLY A 278 -0.42 29.19 11.93
C GLY A 278 -0.02 27.85 11.29
N ALA A 279 0.32 27.91 10.00
CA ALA A 279 0.55 26.71 9.20
C ALA A 279 1.85 25.99 9.59
N ASP A 280 2.91 26.71 9.92
CA ASP A 280 4.25 26.13 10.15
C ASP A 280 4.33 25.31 11.45
N ASP A 281 3.79 25.85 12.54
CA ASP A 281 3.65 25.13 13.81
C ASP A 281 2.76 23.90 13.64
N THR A 282 1.66 24.06 12.88
CA THR A 282 0.74 22.95 12.58
C THR A 282 1.43 21.87 11.79
N ARG A 283 2.23 22.23 10.78
CA ARG A 283 2.99 21.31 9.93
C ARG A 283 3.96 20.48 10.77
N SER A 284 4.77 21.15 11.58
CA SER A 284 5.77 20.53 12.46
C SER A 284 5.15 19.59 13.49
N PHE A 285 3.93 19.91 13.95
CA PHE A 285 3.22 19.08 14.91
C PHE A 285 2.54 17.87 14.25
N VAL A 286 1.83 18.09 13.14
CA VAL A 286 0.99 17.09 12.45
C VAL A 286 1.85 16.07 11.69
N PHE A 287 2.88 16.53 11.00
CA PHE A 287 3.72 15.69 10.16
C PHE A 287 5.03 15.36 10.90
N PRO A 288 5.33 14.07 11.14
CA PRO A 288 6.59 13.70 11.76
C PRO A 288 7.78 14.04 10.87
N GLU A 289 8.90 14.50 11.45
CA GLU A 289 10.17 14.64 10.73
C GLU A 289 10.77 13.28 10.38
N ALA A 290 10.61 12.30 11.27
CA ALA A 290 11.01 10.92 11.12
C ALA A 290 10.03 10.01 11.86
N ALA A 291 9.86 8.77 11.39
CA ALA A 291 9.03 7.78 12.05
C ALA A 291 9.74 6.44 12.19
N GLN A 292 9.38 5.71 13.24
CA GLN A 292 9.81 4.34 13.47
C GLN A 292 8.57 3.49 13.77
N TYR A 293 8.02 2.90 12.72
CA TYR A 293 6.85 2.01 12.78
C TYR A 293 7.24 0.58 13.08
N MET A 294 8.42 0.18 12.62
CA MET A 294 8.93 -1.17 12.68
C MET A 294 10.43 -1.14 12.96
N THR A 295 10.93 -2.12 13.70
CA THR A 295 12.36 -2.29 13.94
C THR A 295 12.76 -3.66 13.40
N TYR A 296 13.82 -3.73 12.60
CA TYR A 296 14.32 -5.00 12.06
C TYR A 296 14.60 -6.01 13.18
N GLY A 297 14.20 -7.27 12.98
CA GLY A 297 14.26 -8.32 14.01
C GLY A 297 13.23 -8.20 15.14
N GLY A 298 12.58 -7.04 15.28
CA GLY A 298 11.55 -6.77 16.28
C GLY A 298 10.15 -7.27 15.88
N LYS A 299 9.23 -7.31 16.84
CA LYS A 299 7.81 -7.62 16.60
C LYS A 299 7.12 -6.42 15.92
N ALA A 300 6.47 -6.62 14.78
CA ALA A 300 5.86 -5.51 14.02
C ALA A 300 4.42 -5.19 14.41
N LEU A 301 3.59 -6.22 14.64
CA LEU A 301 2.12 -6.05 14.65
C LEU A 301 1.59 -5.26 15.86
N HIS A 302 2.33 -5.19 16.97
CA HIS A 302 1.91 -4.43 18.15
C HIS A 302 1.96 -2.91 17.89
N GLY A 303 3.09 -2.40 17.36
CA GLY A 303 3.21 -0.97 17.05
C GLY A 303 2.17 -0.51 16.02
N LEU A 304 1.90 -1.32 15.00
CA LEU A 304 0.87 -1.05 14.00
C LEU A 304 -0.54 -1.01 14.61
N LYS A 305 -0.83 -1.87 15.60
CA LYS A 305 -2.10 -1.86 16.33
C LYS A 305 -2.31 -0.58 17.12
N ASP A 306 -1.28 -0.09 17.78
CA ASP A 306 -1.38 1.14 18.58
C ASP A 306 -1.65 2.36 17.69
N ARG A 307 -1.03 2.41 16.50
CA ARG A 307 -1.31 3.44 15.49
C ARG A 307 -2.73 3.33 14.93
N ALA A 308 -3.18 2.12 14.57
CA ALA A 308 -4.55 1.91 14.09
C ALA A 308 -5.60 2.31 15.14
N SER A 309 -5.40 1.94 16.41
CA SER A 309 -6.27 2.33 17.52
C SER A 309 -6.34 3.85 17.70
N SER A 310 -5.18 4.51 17.69
CA SER A 310 -5.10 5.98 17.80
C SER A 310 -5.81 6.68 16.65
N TYR A 311 -5.65 6.17 15.43
CA TYR A 311 -6.36 6.64 14.24
C TYR A 311 -7.88 6.52 14.38
N LEU A 312 -8.38 5.37 14.84
CA LEU A 312 -9.82 5.17 15.01
C LEU A 312 -10.41 6.18 16.01
N SER A 313 -9.72 6.41 17.13
CA SER A 313 -10.13 7.42 18.10
C SER A 313 -10.12 8.82 17.47
N ALA A 314 -9.06 9.16 16.74
CA ALA A 314 -8.93 10.46 16.08
C ALA A 314 -10.04 10.66 15.05
N ARG A 315 -10.33 9.67 14.21
CA ARG A 315 -11.39 9.74 13.22
C ARG A 315 -12.74 10.04 13.86
N LEU A 316 -13.12 9.31 14.92
CA LEU A 316 -14.38 9.54 15.62
C LEU A 316 -14.47 10.97 16.14
N ASN A 317 -13.41 11.42 16.81
CA ASN A 317 -13.41 12.69 17.50
C ASN A 317 -13.34 13.89 16.53
N ILE A 318 -12.57 13.80 15.45
CA ILE A 318 -12.54 14.83 14.39
C ILE A 318 -13.93 14.99 13.77
N ASN A 319 -14.60 13.87 13.45
CA ASN A 319 -15.96 13.91 12.88
C ASN A 319 -16.97 14.49 13.88
N ALA A 320 -16.86 14.13 15.17
CA ALA A 320 -17.73 14.67 16.22
C ALA A 320 -17.58 16.20 16.35
N ILE A 321 -16.36 16.74 16.33
CA ILE A 321 -16.15 18.20 16.38
C ILE A 321 -16.76 18.87 15.14
N LEU A 322 -16.54 18.33 13.94
CA LEU A 322 -17.07 18.92 12.71
C LEU A 322 -18.61 18.96 12.72
N TRP A 323 -19.26 17.89 13.18
CA TRP A 323 -20.73 17.88 13.34
C TRP A 323 -21.20 18.82 14.46
N ALA A 324 -20.47 18.92 15.58
CA ALA A 324 -20.81 19.84 16.66
C ALA A 324 -20.78 21.31 16.20
N LEU A 325 -19.76 21.69 15.42
CA LEU A 325 -19.65 23.01 14.82
C LEU A 325 -20.81 23.31 13.86
N ALA A 326 -21.22 22.32 13.06
CA ALA A 326 -22.38 22.45 12.19
C ALA A 326 -23.69 22.64 12.98
N ASP A 327 -23.90 21.87 14.05
CA ASP A 327 -25.07 21.97 14.92
C ASP A 327 -25.14 23.31 15.68
N LEU A 328 -23.99 23.94 15.96
CA LEU A 328 -23.91 25.30 16.51
C LEU A 328 -24.26 26.41 15.49
N GLY A 329 -24.51 26.05 14.22
CA GLY A 329 -24.68 27.04 13.15
C GLY A 329 -23.37 27.70 12.72
N ALA A 330 -22.22 27.15 13.11
CA ALA A 330 -20.89 27.62 12.75
C ALA A 330 -20.10 26.54 11.97
N PRO A 331 -20.64 26.00 10.85
CA PRO A 331 -19.97 24.93 10.11
C PRO A 331 -18.60 25.40 9.58
N TYR A 332 -17.61 24.52 9.65
CA TYR A 332 -16.32 24.78 9.04
C TYR A 332 -16.38 24.47 7.54
N ASN A 333 -16.12 25.49 6.71
CA ASN A 333 -16.19 25.41 5.25
C ASN A 333 -14.81 25.25 4.56
N GLY A 334 -13.73 25.13 5.33
CA GLY A 334 -12.38 24.86 4.79
C GLY A 334 -12.08 23.38 4.64
N ASP A 335 -10.84 23.05 4.27
CA ASP A 335 -10.34 21.67 4.23
C ASP A 335 -9.48 21.32 5.45
N ILE A 336 -9.22 20.02 5.62
CA ILE A 336 -8.23 19.47 6.57
C ILE A 336 -7.22 18.60 5.82
N SER A 337 -6.89 18.99 4.58
CA SER A 337 -5.95 18.29 3.69
C SER A 337 -4.52 18.83 3.80
N SER A 338 -4.36 20.00 4.43
CA SER A 338 -3.12 20.78 4.49
C SER A 338 -2.86 21.32 5.91
N SER A 339 -1.62 21.72 6.21
CA SER A 339 -1.29 22.34 7.50
C SER A 339 -2.03 23.65 7.71
N SER A 340 -2.22 24.44 6.65
CA SER A 340 -3.01 25.67 6.70
C SER A 340 -4.48 25.38 7.00
N GLY A 341 -5.11 24.43 6.31
CA GLY A 341 -6.49 24.02 6.56
C GLY A 341 -6.70 23.47 7.97
N ILE A 342 -5.78 22.65 8.47
CA ILE A 342 -5.81 22.16 9.86
C ILE A 342 -5.67 23.31 10.86
N SER A 343 -4.75 24.26 10.61
CA SER A 343 -4.55 25.44 11.45
C SER A 343 -5.79 26.34 11.50
N SER A 344 -6.43 26.57 10.34
CA SER A 344 -7.69 27.31 10.23
C SER A 344 -8.81 26.66 11.02
N LEU A 345 -8.92 25.33 10.99
CA LEU A 345 -9.89 24.62 11.85
C LEU A 345 -9.53 24.73 13.34
N CYS A 346 -8.24 24.70 13.71
CA CYS A 346 -7.82 24.94 15.11
C CYS A 346 -8.24 26.34 15.59
N GLN A 347 -8.08 27.37 14.76
CA GLN A 347 -8.54 28.72 15.06
C GLN A 347 -10.07 28.77 15.20
N HIS A 348 -10.79 28.16 14.25
CA HIS A 348 -12.26 28.10 14.27
C HIS A 348 -12.80 27.39 15.53
N ILE A 349 -12.14 26.32 15.98
CA ILE A 349 -12.46 25.64 17.24
C ILE A 349 -12.21 26.57 18.44
N ARG A 350 -11.09 27.31 18.47
CA ARG A 350 -10.78 28.25 19.55
C ARG A 350 -11.81 29.38 19.64
N ASP A 351 -12.23 29.92 18.50
CA ASP A 351 -13.21 31.00 18.43
C ASP A 351 -14.59 30.56 18.93
N ASN A 352 -14.94 29.28 18.76
CA ASN A 352 -16.22 28.69 19.17
C ASN A 352 -16.14 27.85 20.46
N ARG A 353 -15.02 27.89 21.19
CA ARG A 353 -14.76 26.99 22.33
C ARG A 353 -15.82 27.05 23.43
N HIS A 354 -16.33 28.24 23.73
CA HIS A 354 -17.30 28.44 24.81
C HIS A 354 -18.65 27.81 24.43
N ALA A 355 -19.11 28.04 23.20
CA ALA A 355 -20.33 27.43 22.68
C ALA A 355 -20.22 25.90 22.59
N LEU A 356 -19.06 25.38 22.16
CA LEU A 356 -18.79 23.93 22.14
C LEU A 356 -18.79 23.33 23.56
N ALA A 357 -18.26 24.04 24.55
CA ALA A 357 -18.27 23.62 25.94
C ALA A 357 -19.70 23.60 26.53
N GLU A 358 -20.50 24.64 26.27
CA GLU A 358 -21.91 24.72 26.68
C GLU A 358 -22.77 23.63 26.06
N MET A 359 -22.49 23.23 24.81
CA MET A 359 -23.10 22.07 24.15
C MET A 359 -22.69 20.73 24.78
N GLY A 360 -21.64 20.69 25.61
CA GLY A 360 -21.17 19.47 26.25
C GLY A 360 -20.33 18.57 25.34
N ILE A 361 -19.54 19.13 24.42
CA ILE A 361 -18.73 18.35 23.47
C ILE A 361 -17.81 17.34 24.16
N SER A 362 -17.20 17.71 25.29
CA SER A 362 -16.31 16.82 26.04
C SER A 362 -17.02 15.55 26.53
N THR A 363 -18.26 15.68 26.99
CA THR A 363 -19.10 14.55 27.40
C THR A 363 -19.45 13.69 26.20
N ALA A 364 -19.84 14.30 25.08
CA ALA A 364 -20.16 13.57 23.85
C ALA A 364 -18.95 12.75 23.32
N LEU A 365 -17.74 13.32 23.36
CA LEU A 365 -16.51 12.61 22.97
C LEU A 365 -16.20 11.42 23.90
N ALA A 366 -16.41 11.59 25.21
CA ALA A 366 -16.23 10.50 26.18
C ALA A 366 -17.22 9.35 25.95
N GLU A 367 -18.50 9.68 25.74
CA GLU A 367 -19.56 8.70 25.46
C GLU A 367 -19.29 7.91 24.18
N ILE A 368 -18.91 8.59 23.08
CA ILE A 368 -18.55 7.92 21.81
C ILE A 368 -17.40 6.94 22.04
N ARG A 369 -16.37 7.33 22.81
CA ARG A 369 -15.22 6.48 23.10
C ARG A 369 -15.61 5.24 23.92
N GLU A 370 -16.47 5.40 24.92
CA GLU A 370 -16.95 4.29 25.74
C GLU A 370 -17.80 3.32 24.92
N GLN A 371 -18.76 3.84 24.16
CA GLN A 371 -19.61 3.06 23.26
C GLN A 371 -18.79 2.25 22.25
N GLU A 372 -17.75 2.86 21.68
CA GLU A 372 -16.94 2.27 20.61
C GLU A 372 -15.65 1.58 21.08
N ALA A 373 -15.49 1.37 22.39
CA ALA A 373 -14.25 0.80 22.99
C ALA A 373 -13.81 -0.53 22.35
N ARG A 374 -14.77 -1.37 21.94
CA ARG A 374 -14.48 -2.64 21.25
C ARG A 374 -13.88 -2.42 19.86
N ALA A 375 -14.39 -1.47 19.08
CA ALA A 375 -13.85 -1.13 17.76
C ALA A 375 -12.46 -0.50 17.91
N LEU A 376 -12.28 0.41 18.87
CA LEU A 376 -10.99 1.04 19.20
C LEU A 376 -9.92 0.01 19.58
N SER A 377 -10.30 -1.09 20.23
CA SER A 377 -9.36 -2.19 20.57
C SER A 377 -8.83 -2.98 19.34
N CYS A 378 -9.27 -2.64 18.13
CA CYS A 378 -8.91 -3.26 16.85
C CYS A 378 -9.22 -4.77 16.78
N LYS A 379 -10.17 -5.26 17.58
CA LYS A 379 -10.58 -6.67 17.58
C LYS A 379 -11.56 -7.02 16.46
N LYS A 380 -12.27 -6.03 15.91
CA LYS A 380 -13.23 -6.14 14.80
C LYS A 380 -13.27 -4.85 13.98
N GLY A 381 -13.90 -4.89 12.81
CA GLY A 381 -14.16 -3.72 11.98
C GLY A 381 -12.89 -3.14 11.36
N ILE A 382 -12.87 -1.82 11.16
CA ILE A 382 -11.82 -1.10 10.43
C ILE A 382 -10.43 -1.35 11.02
N GLY A 383 -10.28 -1.32 12.35
CA GLY A 383 -9.00 -1.58 13.01
C GLY A 383 -8.48 -3.00 12.78
N ALA A 384 -9.37 -3.99 12.78
CA ALA A 384 -8.98 -5.37 12.45
C ALA A 384 -8.57 -5.50 10.98
N ASN A 385 -9.31 -4.85 10.07
CA ASN A 385 -9.00 -4.84 8.64
C ASN A 385 -7.63 -4.21 8.35
N LEU A 386 -7.29 -3.09 9.01
CA LEU A 386 -5.96 -2.47 8.90
C LEU A 386 -4.83 -3.40 9.35
N LEU A 387 -5.06 -4.18 10.41
CA LEU A 387 -4.06 -5.15 10.90
C LEU A 387 -3.95 -6.38 10.03
N GLU A 388 -5.07 -6.86 9.48
CA GLU A 388 -5.06 -7.93 8.50
C GLU A 388 -4.35 -7.48 7.22
N PHE A 389 -4.63 -6.28 6.73
CA PHE A 389 -3.93 -5.66 5.62
C PHE A 389 -2.42 -5.65 5.86
N ALA A 390 -1.97 -5.07 6.97
CA ALA A 390 -0.55 -4.99 7.30
C ALA A 390 0.10 -6.39 7.41
N ARG A 391 -0.58 -7.34 8.07
CA ARG A 391 -0.09 -8.71 8.22
C ARG A 391 0.04 -9.42 6.87
N HIS A 392 -0.95 -9.30 5.99
CA HIS A 392 -0.98 -10.04 4.72
C HIS A 392 -0.18 -9.38 3.60
N ALA A 393 -0.09 -8.05 3.59
CA ALA A 393 0.77 -7.34 2.66
C ALA A 393 2.25 -7.58 3.01
N LEU A 394 2.65 -7.42 4.28
CA LEU A 394 4.05 -7.57 4.66
C LEU A 394 4.48 -9.02 4.92
N GLY A 395 3.57 -9.88 5.35
CA GLY A 395 3.90 -11.23 5.83
C GLY A 395 4.23 -12.22 4.74
N GLN A 396 5.26 -13.04 4.99
CA GLN A 396 5.58 -14.20 4.17
C GLN A 396 4.40 -15.15 4.07
N ARG A 397 3.99 -15.48 2.85
CA ARG A 397 2.96 -16.48 2.58
C ARG A 397 3.32 -17.81 3.25
N GLN A 398 2.43 -18.29 4.13
CA GLN A 398 2.57 -19.60 4.77
C GLN A 398 1.89 -20.63 3.88
N THR A 399 2.68 -21.37 3.11
CA THR A 399 2.17 -22.35 2.13
C THR A 399 1.76 -23.65 2.82
N ALA A 400 0.71 -24.30 2.33
CA ALA A 400 0.30 -25.64 2.78
C ALA A 400 1.35 -26.70 2.39
N VAL A 401 1.98 -26.52 1.23
CA VAL A 401 3.03 -27.40 0.70
C VAL A 401 4.41 -26.85 1.10
N GLN A 402 5.20 -27.65 1.81
CA GLN A 402 6.53 -27.23 2.30
C GLN A 402 7.53 -26.92 1.18
N LEU A 403 7.45 -27.64 0.05
CA LEU A 403 8.30 -27.40 -1.12
C LEU A 403 8.13 -25.98 -1.70
N LEU A 404 6.97 -25.36 -1.47
CA LEU A 404 6.64 -24.01 -1.95
C LEU A 404 6.93 -22.92 -0.90
N ARG A 405 7.62 -23.24 0.21
CA ARG A 405 7.99 -22.26 1.24
C ARG A 405 8.84 -21.11 0.68
N GLY A 406 9.59 -21.38 -0.38
CA GLY A 406 10.37 -20.40 -1.12
C GLY A 406 9.60 -19.61 -2.17
N TYR A 407 8.28 -19.77 -2.27
CA TYR A 407 7.46 -19.05 -3.26
C TYR A 407 7.47 -17.54 -3.02
N ASP A 408 7.25 -17.12 -1.78
CA ASP A 408 7.18 -15.71 -1.41
C ASP A 408 8.52 -15.23 -0.85
N GLN A 409 9.22 -14.41 -1.66
CA GLN A 409 10.53 -13.85 -1.35
C GLN A 409 10.52 -12.32 -1.20
N GLY A 410 9.37 -11.68 -1.43
CA GLY A 410 9.19 -10.22 -1.34
C GLY A 410 8.68 -9.75 0.03
N TYR A 411 8.64 -10.63 1.02
CA TYR A 411 8.09 -10.33 2.34
C TYR A 411 8.96 -9.37 3.17
N VAL A 412 8.32 -8.73 4.14
CA VAL A 412 8.95 -7.84 5.14
C VAL A 412 8.72 -8.36 6.57
N LEU A 413 7.76 -9.27 6.77
CA LEU A 413 7.57 -10.00 8.02
C LEU A 413 7.69 -11.50 7.82
N LYS A 414 8.38 -12.18 8.74
CA LYS A 414 8.39 -13.65 8.83
C LYS A 414 8.00 -14.10 10.24
N LYS A 415 7.51 -15.34 10.37
CA LYS A 415 7.33 -15.94 11.70
C LYS A 415 8.69 -16.29 12.29
N LYS A 416 8.92 -15.96 13.57
CA LYS A 416 10.17 -16.28 14.30
C LYS A 416 10.32 -17.78 14.63
N GLY A 417 9.31 -18.60 14.34
CA GLY A 417 9.33 -20.04 14.61
C GLY A 417 8.35 -20.80 13.73
N SER A 418 8.39 -22.14 13.81
CA SER A 418 7.53 -23.05 13.03
C SER A 418 6.10 -23.15 13.57
N SER A 419 5.86 -22.77 14.84
CA SER A 419 4.53 -22.81 15.44
C SER A 419 3.58 -21.78 14.77
N PRO A 420 2.30 -22.14 14.54
CA PRO A 420 1.27 -21.19 14.09
C PRO A 420 1.15 -19.94 14.98
N SER A 421 1.42 -20.06 16.28
CA SER A 421 1.35 -18.95 17.25
C SER A 421 2.63 -18.10 17.30
N SER A 422 3.67 -18.45 16.55
CA SER A 422 4.94 -17.71 16.54
C SER A 422 4.72 -16.25 16.13
N PRO A 423 5.38 -15.30 16.80
CA PRO A 423 5.24 -13.88 16.48
C PRO A 423 5.79 -13.59 15.08
N TRP A 424 5.15 -12.62 14.41
CA TRP A 424 5.67 -12.00 13.21
C TRP A 424 6.76 -10.99 13.58
N VAL A 425 7.94 -11.18 13.01
CA VAL A 425 9.08 -10.29 13.18
C VAL A 425 9.48 -9.67 11.85
N VAL A 426 10.02 -8.46 11.92
CA VAL A 426 10.55 -7.75 10.75
C VAL A 426 11.76 -8.49 10.23
N SER A 427 11.68 -8.94 8.98
CA SER A 427 12.74 -9.61 8.25
C SER A 427 12.45 -9.46 6.77
N LEU A 428 13.44 -9.04 6.01
CA LEU A 428 13.28 -8.89 4.57
C LEU A 428 13.51 -10.25 3.90
N GLY A 429 12.71 -10.55 2.89
CA GLY A 429 12.98 -11.64 1.98
C GLY A 429 14.04 -11.22 0.93
N PRO A 430 14.72 -12.18 0.29
CA PRO A 430 15.75 -11.92 -0.72
C PRO A 430 15.35 -10.92 -1.82
N VAL A 431 14.12 -11.01 -2.35
CA VAL A 431 13.62 -10.09 -3.38
C VAL A 431 13.36 -8.71 -2.80
N ALA A 432 12.88 -8.63 -1.55
CA ALA A 432 12.73 -7.34 -0.87
C ALA A 432 14.08 -6.66 -0.64
N VAL A 433 15.12 -7.43 -0.24
CA VAL A 433 16.48 -6.90 -0.12
C VAL A 433 16.98 -6.37 -1.47
N LEU A 434 16.84 -7.13 -2.56
CA LEU A 434 17.22 -6.68 -3.90
C LEU A 434 16.51 -5.38 -4.30
N ALA A 435 15.19 -5.32 -4.09
CA ALA A 435 14.39 -4.14 -4.44
C ALA A 435 14.83 -2.90 -3.64
N PHE A 436 14.98 -3.02 -2.32
CA PHE A 436 15.35 -1.87 -1.48
C PHE A 436 16.82 -1.46 -1.64
N VAL A 437 17.73 -2.38 -1.95
CA VAL A 437 19.12 -2.02 -2.32
C VAL A 437 19.14 -1.26 -3.65
N HIS A 438 18.39 -1.73 -4.66
CA HIS A 438 18.25 -1.03 -5.93
C HIS A 438 17.71 0.40 -5.72
N CYS A 439 16.60 0.54 -5.00
CA CYS A 439 16.01 1.85 -4.71
C CYS A 439 16.92 2.76 -3.87
N ALA A 440 17.63 2.21 -2.89
CA ALA A 440 18.58 2.97 -2.06
C ALA A 440 19.76 3.53 -2.85
N LEU A 441 20.19 2.81 -3.90
CA LEU A 441 21.29 3.19 -4.78
C LEU A 441 20.82 3.90 -6.06
N ALA A 442 19.52 4.10 -6.25
CA ALA A 442 19.00 4.79 -7.42
C ALA A 442 19.59 6.21 -7.52
N GLY A 443 20.15 6.54 -8.69
CA GLY A 443 20.86 7.80 -8.92
C GLY A 443 22.27 7.88 -8.32
N ALA A 444 22.75 6.84 -7.64
CA ALA A 444 24.14 6.75 -7.21
C ALA A 444 25.01 6.18 -8.35
N GLY A 445 26.09 6.88 -8.71
CA GLY A 445 27.04 6.42 -9.74
C GLY A 445 27.97 5.28 -9.31
N GLY A 446 27.62 4.48 -8.29
CA GLY A 446 28.45 3.38 -7.81
C GLY A 446 28.16 2.94 -6.37
N PRO A 447 29.02 2.09 -5.79
CA PRO A 447 28.86 1.56 -4.44
C PRO A 447 28.69 2.65 -3.37
N ARG A 448 27.95 2.35 -2.30
CA ARG A 448 27.72 3.27 -1.17
C ARG A 448 27.79 2.53 0.17
N SER A 449 28.04 3.25 1.25
CA SER A 449 27.96 2.66 2.60
C SER A 449 26.61 1.99 2.86
N ILE A 450 26.60 0.89 3.63
CA ILE A 450 25.38 0.20 4.08
C ILE A 450 24.38 1.13 4.78
N HIS A 451 24.88 2.23 5.36
CA HIS A 451 24.08 3.29 5.96
C HIS A 451 23.00 3.81 5.00
N LYS A 452 23.27 3.82 3.69
CA LYS A 452 22.31 4.26 2.68
C LYS A 452 21.05 3.39 2.64
N LEU A 453 21.18 2.07 2.83
CA LEU A 453 20.03 1.18 2.95
C LEU A 453 19.25 1.43 4.25
N GLY A 454 19.96 1.71 5.35
CA GLY A 454 19.36 2.12 6.63
C GLY A 454 18.51 3.38 6.48
N LEU A 455 19.07 4.43 5.89
CA LEU A 455 18.37 5.69 5.60
C LEU A 455 17.17 5.47 4.68
N HIS A 456 17.35 4.66 3.63
CA HIS A 456 16.28 4.36 2.69
C HIS A 456 15.10 3.66 3.40
N LEU A 457 15.35 2.60 4.17
CA LEU A 457 14.30 1.90 4.90
C LEU A 457 13.65 2.77 6.00
N ALA A 458 14.41 3.69 6.58
CA ALA A 458 13.88 4.68 7.53
C ALA A 458 12.85 5.61 6.90
N THR A 459 12.90 5.88 5.58
CA THR A 459 11.85 6.68 4.89
C THR A 459 10.50 5.96 4.78
N TYR A 460 10.46 4.65 5.05
CA TYR A 460 9.24 3.86 5.22
C TYR A 460 8.94 3.54 6.70
N GLY A 461 9.69 4.13 7.62
CA GLY A 461 9.54 3.91 9.06
C GLY A 461 10.06 2.56 9.55
N LEU A 462 10.97 1.93 8.80
CA LEU A 462 11.65 0.70 9.21
C LEU A 462 13.06 1.05 9.73
N ALA A 463 13.24 0.97 11.04
CA ALA A 463 14.52 1.20 11.69
C ALA A 463 15.42 -0.04 11.64
N LEU A 464 16.69 0.20 11.32
CA LEU A 464 17.77 -0.78 11.30
C LEU A 464 18.84 -0.37 12.30
N ASP A 465 19.19 -1.30 13.20
CA ASP A 465 20.42 -1.16 13.97
C ASP A 465 21.61 -1.52 13.08
N GLN A 466 22.43 -0.51 12.82
CA GLN A 466 23.55 -0.60 11.88
C GLN A 466 24.70 -1.42 12.44
N GLN A 467 24.87 -1.45 13.76
CA GLN A 467 25.91 -2.24 14.41
C GLN A 467 25.62 -3.75 14.28
N ASP A 468 24.34 -4.10 14.15
CA ASP A 468 23.88 -5.48 14.04
C ASP A 468 23.88 -6.01 12.59
N ILE A 469 23.93 -5.15 11.57
CA ILE A 469 23.79 -5.61 10.16
C ILE A 469 24.84 -6.67 9.82
N ALA A 470 26.10 -6.48 10.23
CA ALA A 470 27.17 -7.42 9.90
C ALA A 470 26.93 -8.85 10.43
N ARG A 471 26.16 -8.98 11.52
CA ARG A 471 25.96 -10.23 12.28
C ARG A 471 24.54 -10.78 12.19
N ASN A 472 23.58 -9.99 11.72
CA ASN A 472 22.17 -10.41 11.64
C ASN A 472 21.83 -11.05 10.28
N ASP A 473 20.60 -11.53 10.16
CA ASP A 473 20.10 -12.19 8.95
C ASP A 473 20.10 -11.28 7.71
N LEU A 474 20.01 -9.96 7.89
CA LEU A 474 20.10 -9.01 6.76
C LEU A 474 21.51 -9.02 6.16
N GLY A 475 22.56 -8.94 6.99
CA GLY A 475 23.94 -9.00 6.51
C GLY A 475 24.26 -10.32 5.83
N HIS A 476 23.74 -11.44 6.36
CA HIS A 476 23.87 -12.74 5.71
C HIS A 476 23.19 -12.74 4.31
N GLN A 477 21.95 -12.25 4.21
CA GLN A 477 21.25 -12.16 2.93
C GLN A 477 21.96 -11.25 1.92
N LEU A 478 22.45 -10.09 2.38
CA LEU A 478 23.21 -9.17 1.53
C LEU A 478 24.46 -9.82 0.94
N ARG A 479 25.22 -10.59 1.74
CA ARG A 479 26.39 -11.36 1.26
C ARG A 479 25.99 -12.46 0.29
N MET A 480 24.97 -13.25 0.63
CA MET A 480 24.47 -14.34 -0.22
C MET A 480 23.98 -13.86 -1.59
N LEU A 481 23.44 -12.65 -1.65
CA LEU A 481 22.97 -12.02 -2.89
C LEU A 481 24.07 -11.26 -3.64
N GLY A 482 25.30 -11.22 -3.11
CA GLY A 482 26.40 -10.48 -3.72
C GLY A 482 26.21 -8.96 -3.71
N LEU A 483 25.42 -8.45 -2.76
CA LEU A 483 25.05 -7.02 -2.68
C LEU A 483 25.96 -6.19 -1.78
N VAL A 484 26.99 -6.82 -1.19
CA VAL A 484 27.95 -6.12 -0.35
C VAL A 484 29.38 -6.55 -0.63
N LEU A 485 30.31 -5.60 -0.44
CA LEU A 485 31.75 -5.85 -0.30
C LEU A 485 32.17 -5.40 1.09
N ASP A 486 32.90 -6.26 1.80
CA ASP A 486 33.55 -5.85 3.04
C ASP A 486 34.71 -4.90 2.67
N SER A 487 34.69 -3.68 3.23
CA SER A 487 35.68 -2.63 2.95
C SER A 487 36.08 -1.95 4.26
N PRO A 488 37.36 -2.00 4.66
CA PRO A 488 37.82 -1.38 5.91
C PRO A 488 37.72 0.15 5.89
N ASP A 489 37.66 0.76 4.70
CA ASP A 489 37.58 2.21 4.50
C ASP A 489 36.13 2.76 4.56
N ALA A 490 35.13 1.87 4.59
CA ALA A 490 33.74 2.28 4.79
C ALA A 490 33.43 2.42 6.29
N GLU A 491 32.69 3.47 6.68
CA GLU A 491 32.32 3.75 8.10
C GLU A 491 31.72 2.56 8.85
N SER A 492 31.05 1.65 8.13
CA SER A 492 30.40 0.45 8.66
C SER A 492 31.13 -0.85 8.33
N GLY A 493 32.29 -0.79 7.68
CA GLY A 493 33.03 -1.96 7.19
C GLY A 493 32.42 -2.64 5.96
N MET A 494 31.33 -2.11 5.38
CA MET A 494 30.59 -2.73 4.27
C MET A 494 30.09 -1.69 3.27
N MET A 495 30.30 -1.94 1.98
CA MET A 495 29.73 -1.18 0.87
C MET A 495 28.64 -1.98 0.16
N LEU A 496 27.51 -1.35 -0.10
CA LEU A 496 26.43 -1.83 -0.95
C LEU A 496 26.80 -1.74 -2.44
N LEU A 497 26.48 -2.78 -3.19
CA LEU A 497 26.63 -2.85 -4.63
C LEU A 497 25.26 -2.75 -5.34
N PRO A 498 25.19 -2.06 -6.50
CA PRO A 498 23.98 -2.03 -7.30
C PRO A 498 23.65 -3.44 -7.83
N PRO A 499 22.42 -3.94 -7.66
CA PRO A 499 22.04 -5.29 -8.09
C PRO A 499 21.86 -5.41 -9.61
N PHE A 500 21.63 -4.28 -10.30
CA PHE A 500 21.36 -4.23 -11.73
C PHE A 500 22.32 -3.26 -12.42
N PRO A 501 22.61 -3.48 -13.72
CA PRO A 501 23.41 -2.54 -14.50
C PRO A 501 22.79 -1.14 -14.45
N ILE A 502 23.62 -0.11 -14.27
CA ILE A 502 23.19 1.27 -14.41
C ILE A 502 22.92 1.49 -15.90
N THR A 503 21.65 1.56 -16.30
CA THR A 503 21.30 2.06 -17.62
C THR A 503 21.72 3.53 -17.63
N PRO A 504 22.71 3.96 -18.46
CA PRO A 504 23.00 5.38 -18.57
C PRO A 504 21.70 6.07 -18.95
N ALA A 505 21.31 7.09 -18.18
CA ALA A 505 20.23 7.97 -18.60
C ALA A 505 20.56 8.38 -20.03
N MET A 506 19.63 8.17 -20.98
CA MET A 506 19.76 8.84 -22.26
C MET A 506 19.82 10.33 -21.93
N ASP A 507 21.02 10.90 -22.01
CA ASP A 507 21.21 12.33 -22.05
C ASP A 507 20.27 12.83 -23.14
N ASN A 508 19.20 13.51 -22.75
CA ASN A 508 18.48 14.41 -23.66
C ASN A 508 19.47 15.52 -24.04
N LYS A 509 20.32 15.22 -25.01
CA LYS A 509 21.07 16.17 -25.82
C LYS A 509 20.50 16.14 -27.22
N ALA A 510 19.42 16.90 -27.40
CA ALA A 510 19.13 17.79 -28.53
C ALA A 510 17.67 18.24 -28.43
#